data_AF-A0A1Q3QQH6-F1
#
_entry.id   AF-A0A1Q3QQH6-F1
#
_cell.length_a   1.000
_cell.length_b   1.000
_cell.length_c   1.000
_cell.angle_alpha   90.00
_cell.angle_beta   90.00
_cell.angle_gamma   90.00
#
_symmetry.space_group_name_H-M   'P 1'
#
loop_
_entity.id
_entity.type
_entity.pdbx_description
1 polymer ?
#
loop_
_entity_poly.entity_id
_entity_poly.type
_entity_poly.pdbx_seq_one_letter_code
_entity_poly.pdbx_strand_id
1 'polypeptide(L)'
;MRFGLSYRRTVVLWTGLLCAGLCASILGCRGKKAADKPVAEHSDAARDSAALAEKASVEIVAVCARQSYATASVGLIAGETGLQEDVFELRDPGSFKVVPYRLGATVRLETLLRQEAERTVRPAAQAECIRQFADHFKQLTDPLVDEALDEKKIDKTSFKDAEKEAQQERQIEEQPPEQP
;
A
#
# COMPACT_ATOMS: atom_id res chain seq x y z
N MET A 1 -12.94 21.60 43.88
CA MET A 1 -11.75 22.46 43.70
C MET A 1 -11.71 22.89 42.23
N ARG A 2 -11.80 24.19 41.96
CA ARG A 2 -11.90 24.80 40.62
C ARG A 2 -10.64 25.63 40.37
N PHE A 3 -9.80 25.21 39.42
CA PHE A 3 -8.68 25.96 38.87
C PHE A 3 -8.41 25.34 37.49
N GLY A 4 -8.22 26.01 36.36
CA GLY A 4 -8.21 27.42 35.99
C GLY A 4 -7.80 27.42 34.51
N LEU A 5 -8.69 27.87 33.62
CA LEU A 5 -8.41 28.01 32.18
C LEU A 5 -7.53 29.24 31.96
N SER A 6 -6.24 29.02 31.69
CA SER A 6 -5.33 30.09 31.27
C SER A 6 -5.11 30.06 29.77
N TYR A 7 -5.85 30.97 29.14
CA TYR A 7 -5.77 31.45 27.78
C TYR A 7 -4.39 32.10 27.52
N ARG A 8 -3.63 31.63 26.52
CA ARG A 8 -2.59 32.44 25.88
C ARG A 8 -2.69 32.32 24.37
N ARG A 9 -3.45 33.26 23.79
CA ARG A 9 -3.33 33.69 22.40
C ARG A 9 -1.98 34.38 22.22
N THR A 10 -1.13 33.86 21.36
CA THR A 10 -0.07 34.64 20.72
C THR A 10 -0.37 34.68 19.22
N VAL A 11 -1.04 35.74 18.83
CA VAL A 11 -1.18 36.20 17.44
C VAL A 11 0.15 36.89 17.11
N VAL A 12 1.00 36.25 16.32
CA VAL A 12 2.17 36.91 15.72
C VAL A 12 1.85 37.16 14.26
N LEU A 13 1.41 38.40 14.00
CA LEU A 13 1.41 39.02 12.68
C LEU A 13 2.83 39.03 12.11
N TRP A 14 3.07 38.33 11.00
CA TRP A 14 4.18 38.59 10.09
C TRP A 14 3.63 38.73 8.67
N THR A 15 3.00 39.88 8.44
CA THR A 15 2.86 40.51 7.13
C THR A 15 4.21 41.12 6.73
N GLY A 16 4.70 40.81 5.53
CA GLY A 16 5.62 41.73 4.86
C GLY A 16 6.63 41.10 3.90
N LEU A 17 6.27 41.15 2.62
CA LEU A 17 7.11 41.68 1.53
C LEU A 17 8.36 40.90 1.09
N LEU A 18 8.34 40.41 -0.16
CA LEU A 18 9.33 40.67 -1.24
C LEU A 18 9.04 39.69 -2.39
N CYS A 19 8.32 40.14 -3.42
CA CYS A 19 8.87 40.70 -4.66
C CYS A 19 9.36 39.65 -5.68
N ALA A 20 8.58 39.54 -6.75
CA ALA A 20 9.01 39.58 -8.15
C ALA A 20 10.22 38.72 -8.55
N GLY A 21 9.93 37.56 -9.14
CA GLY A 21 10.89 36.74 -9.89
C GLY A 21 10.23 36.03 -11.06
N LEU A 22 9.42 36.76 -11.83
CA LEU A 22 8.75 36.28 -13.03
C LEU A 22 9.66 36.57 -14.23
N CYS A 23 10.53 35.62 -14.58
CA CYS A 23 11.34 35.69 -15.80
C CYS A 23 11.63 34.30 -16.38
N ALA A 24 10.95 34.04 -17.50
CA ALA A 24 11.45 33.40 -18.72
C ALA A 24 12.23 32.08 -18.62
N SER A 25 11.60 30.99 -19.09
CA SER A 25 12.21 30.02 -20.02
C SER A 25 11.12 29.18 -20.68
N ILE A 26 10.50 29.73 -21.72
CA ILE A 26 9.80 28.99 -22.76
C ILE A 26 10.87 28.60 -23.81
N LEU A 27 10.66 27.47 -24.48
CA LEU A 27 11.44 26.86 -25.58
C LEU A 27 12.54 25.88 -25.17
N GLY A 28 12.13 24.61 -25.13
CA GLY A 28 13.03 23.46 -25.13
C GLY A 28 12.33 22.16 -25.55
N CYS A 29 11.50 22.18 -26.60
CA CYS A 29 10.97 20.97 -27.23
C CYS A 29 12.12 20.17 -27.86
N ARG A 30 12.75 19.29 -27.06
CA ARG A 30 13.64 18.26 -27.58
C ARG A 30 12.96 16.91 -27.39
N GLY A 31 12.28 16.48 -28.45
CA GLY A 31 11.74 15.13 -28.59
C GLY A 31 12.84 14.11 -28.39
N LYS A 32 12.90 13.51 -27.20
CA LYS A 32 13.52 12.21 -27.01
C LYS A 32 12.46 11.18 -27.36
N LYS A 33 12.67 10.49 -28.47
CA LYS A 33 12.01 9.21 -28.75
C LYS A 33 12.17 8.33 -27.51
N ALA A 34 11.08 8.14 -26.78
CA ALA A 34 11.01 7.10 -25.77
C ALA A 34 11.24 5.79 -26.52
N ALA A 35 12.39 5.19 -26.28
CA ALA A 35 12.58 3.80 -26.60
C ALA A 35 11.52 3.04 -25.81
N ASP A 36 10.63 2.34 -26.51
CA ASP A 36 9.79 1.29 -25.96
C ASP A 36 10.71 0.31 -25.23
N LYS A 37 10.88 0.53 -23.93
CA LYS A 37 11.47 -0.46 -23.05
C LYS A 37 10.40 -1.54 -22.88
N PRO A 38 10.72 -2.81 -23.15
CA PRO A 38 9.78 -3.89 -22.90
C PRO A 38 9.38 -3.85 -21.44
N VAL A 39 8.08 -4.02 -21.22
CA VAL A 39 7.38 -4.10 -19.94
C VAL A 39 8.07 -5.12 -19.03
N ALA A 40 9.07 -4.65 -18.28
CA ALA A 40 9.75 -5.37 -17.20
C ALA A 40 9.37 -4.76 -15.83
N GLU A 41 8.28 -3.99 -15.78
CA GLU A 41 7.87 -3.19 -14.61
C GLU A 41 7.32 -4.05 -13.46
N HIS A 42 6.97 -5.31 -13.70
CA HIS A 42 6.40 -6.19 -12.66
C HIS A 42 7.44 -6.86 -11.76
N SER A 43 8.69 -7.05 -12.20
CA SER A 43 9.72 -7.68 -11.37
C SER A 43 10.32 -6.74 -10.33
N ASP A 44 10.44 -5.46 -10.66
CA ASP A 44 11.07 -4.46 -9.78
C ASP A 44 10.13 -4.09 -8.62
N ALA A 45 8.83 -3.90 -8.89
CA ALA A 45 7.84 -3.57 -7.87
C ALA A 45 7.69 -4.67 -6.80
N ALA A 46 7.79 -5.95 -7.19
CA ALA A 46 7.72 -7.07 -6.25
C ALA A 46 8.97 -7.15 -5.35
N ARG A 47 10.15 -6.86 -5.91
CA ARG A 47 11.41 -6.85 -5.17
C ARG A 47 11.47 -5.70 -4.17
N ASP A 48 10.98 -4.53 -4.56
CA ASP A 48 10.88 -3.36 -3.70
C ASP A 48 9.89 -3.59 -2.55
N SER A 49 8.76 -4.25 -2.83
CA SER A 49 7.77 -4.61 -1.81
C SER A 49 8.33 -5.54 -0.73
N ALA A 50 9.19 -6.50 -1.12
CA ALA A 50 9.82 -7.42 -0.19
C ALA A 50 10.79 -6.70 0.76
N ALA A 51 11.68 -5.88 0.21
CA ALA A 51 12.65 -5.13 0.99
C ALA A 51 11.98 -4.12 1.95
N LEU A 52 10.91 -3.46 1.50
CA LEU A 52 10.13 -2.54 2.33
C LEU A 52 9.47 -3.28 3.51
N ALA A 53 8.80 -4.40 3.26
CA ALA A 53 8.17 -5.20 4.31
C ALA A 53 9.20 -5.75 5.33
N GLU A 54 10.35 -6.22 4.84
CA GLU A 54 11.42 -6.72 5.72
C GLU A 54 11.97 -5.60 6.61
N LYS A 55 12.27 -4.43 6.04
CA LYS A 55 12.70 -3.25 6.80
C LYS A 55 11.68 -2.85 7.85
N ALA A 56 10.41 -2.69 7.47
CA ALA A 56 9.33 -2.32 8.38
C ALA A 56 9.15 -3.33 9.52
N SER A 57 9.26 -4.64 9.23
CA SER A 57 9.10 -5.66 10.26
C SER A 57 10.16 -5.55 11.35
N VAL A 58 11.42 -5.29 10.96
CA VAL A 58 12.53 -5.06 11.91
C VAL A 58 12.26 -3.82 12.77
N GLU A 59 11.80 -2.72 12.16
CA GLU A 59 11.51 -1.47 12.85
C GLU A 59 10.34 -1.62 13.84
N ILE A 60 9.23 -2.23 13.43
CA ILE A 60 8.07 -2.49 14.28
C ILE A 60 8.47 -3.39 15.46
N VAL A 61 9.22 -4.47 15.20
CA VAL A 61 9.73 -5.35 16.26
C VAL A 61 10.60 -4.59 17.26
N ALA A 62 11.46 -3.70 16.78
CA ALA A 62 12.33 -2.89 17.61
C ALA A 62 11.57 -1.82 18.42
N VAL A 63 10.45 -1.30 17.92
CA VAL A 63 9.57 -0.38 18.67
C VAL A 63 8.74 -1.15 19.70
N CYS A 64 8.16 -2.29 19.33
CA CYS A 64 7.42 -3.17 20.25
C CYS A 64 8.28 -3.74 21.38
N ALA A 65 9.61 -3.77 21.23
CA ALA A 65 10.52 -4.11 22.32
C ALA A 65 10.50 -3.07 23.47
N ARG A 66 10.00 -1.86 23.20
CA ARG A 66 10.11 -0.69 24.10
C ARG A 66 8.76 -0.07 24.43
N GLN A 67 7.73 -0.33 23.63
CA GLN A 67 6.45 0.35 23.72
C GLN A 67 5.29 -0.63 23.50
N SER A 68 4.12 -0.26 24.03
CA SER A 68 2.85 -0.93 23.71
C SER A 68 2.40 -0.57 22.30
N TYR A 69 1.54 -1.41 21.70
CA TYR A 69 0.92 -1.11 20.41
C TYR A 69 0.23 0.27 20.39
N ALA A 70 -0.57 0.59 21.41
CA ALA A 70 -1.31 1.86 21.48
C ALA A 70 -0.42 3.10 21.41
N THR A 71 0.84 3.01 21.85
CA THR A 71 1.83 4.10 21.72
C THR A 71 2.60 4.00 20.41
N ALA A 72 3.02 2.79 20.04
CA ALA A 72 3.81 2.53 18.85
C ALA A 72 3.05 2.89 17.56
N SER A 73 1.75 2.56 17.49
CA SER A 73 0.91 2.81 16.31
C SER A 73 0.80 4.29 15.99
N VAL A 74 0.60 5.14 17.00
CA VAL A 74 0.54 6.60 16.85
C VAL A 74 1.86 7.18 16.32
N GLY A 75 3.00 6.57 16.68
CA GLY A 75 4.32 7.04 16.23
C GLY A 75 4.73 6.52 14.86
N LEU A 76 4.33 5.29 14.52
CA LEU A 76 4.74 4.60 13.30
C LEU A 76 3.75 4.74 12.15
N ILE A 77 2.44 4.71 12.41
CA ILE A 77 1.42 4.81 11.35
C ILE A 77 1.19 6.30 11.08
N ALA A 78 1.56 6.73 9.88
CA ALA A 78 1.39 8.12 9.44
C ALA A 78 0.01 8.37 8.83
N GLY A 79 -0.59 7.35 8.21
CA GLY A 79 -1.89 7.44 7.57
C GLY A 79 -2.43 6.06 7.18
N GLU A 80 -3.76 5.97 7.07
CA GLU A 80 -4.50 4.81 6.59
C GLU A 80 -5.40 5.29 5.46
N THR A 81 -5.23 4.72 4.27
CA THR A 81 -5.91 5.15 3.04
C THR A 81 -6.87 4.08 2.54
N GLY A 82 -6.57 2.80 2.80
CA GLY A 82 -7.46 1.69 2.44
C GLY A 82 -7.65 1.51 0.92
N LEU A 83 -6.67 1.92 0.11
CA LEU A 83 -6.67 1.74 -1.35
C LEU A 83 -5.64 0.69 -1.75
N GLN A 84 -5.81 0.00 -2.89
CA GLN A 84 -4.83 -1.02 -3.31
C GLN A 84 -3.41 -0.46 -3.56
N GLU A 85 -3.34 0.74 -4.15
CA GLU A 85 -2.12 1.46 -4.51
C GLU A 85 -1.41 2.10 -3.31
N ASP A 86 -2.16 2.33 -2.24
CA ASP A 86 -1.67 2.88 -0.98
C ASP A 86 -2.64 2.42 0.10
N VAL A 87 -2.26 1.38 0.84
CA VAL A 87 -3.11 0.82 1.89
C VAL A 87 -2.93 1.64 3.16
N PHE A 88 -1.68 1.96 3.46
CA PHE A 88 -1.27 2.72 4.64
C PHE A 88 0.13 3.29 4.47
N GLU A 89 0.45 4.28 5.31
CA GLU A 89 1.74 4.94 5.33
C GLU A 89 2.45 4.70 6.66
N LEU A 90 3.72 4.27 6.61
CA LEU A 90 4.58 4.18 7.79
C LEU A 90 5.61 5.29 7.84
N ARG A 91 5.82 5.83 9.03
CA ARG A 91 6.93 6.69 9.36
C ARG A 91 8.15 5.85 9.71
N ASP A 92 9.22 6.00 8.94
CA ASP A 92 10.53 5.43 9.27
C ASP A 92 11.05 6.11 10.56
N PRO A 93 11.29 5.37 11.66
CA PRO A 93 11.71 5.95 12.93
C PRO A 93 13.13 6.53 12.90
N GLY A 94 13.97 6.15 11.93
CA GLY A 94 15.32 6.69 11.76
C GLY A 94 15.36 7.96 10.90
N SER A 95 14.50 8.06 9.89
CA SER A 95 14.51 9.19 8.94
C SER A 95 13.31 10.14 9.05
N PHE A 96 12.28 9.77 9.81
CA PHE A 96 10.98 10.43 9.92
C PHE A 96 10.22 10.60 8.60
N LYS A 97 10.71 10.00 7.52
CA LYS A 97 10.05 10.00 6.21
C LYS A 97 8.83 9.11 6.26
N VAL A 98 7.78 9.58 5.62
CA VAL A 98 6.56 8.82 5.39
C VAL A 98 6.77 7.96 4.15
N VAL A 99 6.51 6.67 4.26
CA VAL A 99 6.69 5.68 3.22
C VAL A 99 5.34 5.01 2.96
N PRO A 100 4.77 5.13 1.75
CA PRO A 100 3.52 4.47 1.41
C PRO A 100 3.73 2.96 1.19
N TYR A 101 2.76 2.16 1.62
CA TYR A 101 2.77 0.70 1.48
C TYR A 101 1.59 0.24 0.63
N ARG A 102 1.92 -0.39 -0.50
CA ARG A 102 0.96 -1.06 -1.38
C ARG A 102 0.42 -2.33 -0.75
N LEU A 103 -0.69 -2.85 -1.29
CA LEU A 103 -1.31 -4.09 -0.81
C LEU A 103 -0.33 -5.26 -0.69
N GLY A 104 0.47 -5.52 -1.72
CA GLY A 104 1.44 -6.62 -1.71
C GLY A 104 2.51 -6.50 -0.62
N ALA A 105 3.02 -5.30 -0.37
CA ALA A 105 3.99 -5.04 0.70
C ALA A 105 3.35 -5.19 2.09
N THR A 106 2.10 -4.72 2.23
CA THR A 106 1.32 -4.78 3.48
C THR A 106 1.02 -6.22 3.90
N VAL A 107 0.51 -7.04 2.98
CA VAL A 107 0.21 -8.47 3.23
C VAL A 107 1.49 -9.24 3.60
N ARG A 108 2.61 -8.92 2.94
CA ARG A 108 3.90 -9.53 3.29
C ARG A 108 4.36 -9.10 4.68
N LEU A 109 4.25 -7.81 5.01
CA LEU A 109 4.59 -7.30 6.34
C LEU A 109 3.75 -7.96 7.43
N GLU A 110 2.43 -8.09 7.22
CA GLU A 110 1.53 -8.83 8.11
C GLU A 110 2.07 -10.24 8.39
N THR A 111 2.37 -10.98 7.32
CA THR A 111 2.88 -12.36 7.41
C THR A 111 4.17 -12.43 8.23
N LEU A 112 5.12 -11.52 7.98
CA LEU A 112 6.37 -11.44 8.71
C LEU A 112 6.14 -11.16 10.20
N LEU A 113 5.23 -10.23 10.53
CA LEU A 113 4.91 -9.91 11.92
C LEU A 113 4.22 -11.06 12.65
N ARG A 114 3.32 -11.81 11.99
CA ARG A 114 2.73 -13.02 12.58
C ARG A 114 3.80 -14.05 12.92
N GLN A 115 4.72 -14.32 11.99
CA GLN A 115 5.86 -15.21 12.23
C GLN A 115 6.75 -14.71 13.37
N GLU A 116 7.01 -13.41 13.45
CA GLU A 116 7.82 -12.82 14.53
C GLU A 116 7.13 -12.91 15.90
N ALA A 117 5.81 -12.76 15.97
CA ALA A 117 5.02 -12.90 17.19
C ALA A 117 4.95 -14.34 17.70
N GLU A 118 5.07 -15.34 16.81
CA GLU A 118 5.08 -16.76 17.15
C GLU A 118 6.46 -17.27 17.62
N ARG A 119 7.53 -16.46 17.48
CA ARG A 119 8.86 -16.86 17.96
C ARG A 119 8.88 -16.94 19.49
N THR A 120 9.28 -18.12 19.99
CA THR A 120 9.34 -18.45 21.43
C THR A 120 10.32 -17.62 22.26
N VAL A 121 11.22 -16.88 21.62
CA VAL A 121 12.29 -16.12 22.29
C VAL A 121 11.82 -14.75 22.80
N ARG A 122 10.64 -14.26 22.38
CA ARG A 122 10.19 -12.90 22.69
C ARG A 122 9.40 -12.82 24.00
N PRO A 123 9.55 -11.74 24.80
CA PRO A 123 8.65 -11.47 25.92
C PRO A 123 7.19 -11.40 25.47
N ALA A 124 6.26 -11.89 26.31
CA ALA A 124 4.84 -11.95 25.97
C ALA A 124 4.24 -10.59 25.58
N ALA A 125 4.62 -9.51 26.28
CA ALA A 125 4.16 -8.16 25.97
C ALA A 125 4.67 -7.66 24.60
N GLN A 126 5.91 -8.01 24.22
CA GLN A 126 6.45 -7.66 22.90
C GLN A 126 5.72 -8.46 21.81
N ALA A 127 5.53 -9.77 22.01
CA ALA A 127 4.81 -10.62 21.07
C ALA A 127 3.37 -10.15 20.85
N GLU A 128 2.69 -9.68 21.92
CA GLU A 128 1.35 -9.11 21.83
C GLU A 128 1.33 -7.80 21.03
N CYS A 129 2.28 -6.88 21.26
CA CYS A 129 2.40 -5.67 20.45
C CYS A 129 2.58 -5.98 18.96
N ILE A 130 3.45 -6.95 18.63
CA ILE A 130 3.69 -7.39 17.25
C ILE A 130 2.41 -7.99 16.64
N ARG A 131 1.69 -8.83 17.39
CA ARG A 131 0.43 -9.44 16.97
C ARG A 131 -0.64 -8.38 16.66
N GLN A 132 -0.77 -7.37 17.51
CA GLN A 132 -1.72 -6.28 17.31
C GLN A 132 -1.42 -5.46 16.05
N PHE A 133 -0.15 -5.23 15.71
CA PHE A 133 0.21 -4.66 14.41
C PHE A 133 -0.21 -5.55 13.24
N ALA A 134 0.07 -6.86 13.32
CA ALA A 134 -0.33 -7.79 12.28
C ALA A 134 -1.87 -7.83 12.11
N ASP A 135 -2.62 -7.86 13.20
CA ASP A 135 -4.08 -7.88 13.14
C ASP A 135 -4.66 -6.55 12.62
N HIS A 136 -4.02 -5.42 12.94
CA HIS A 136 -4.40 -4.13 12.35
C HIS A 136 -4.15 -4.11 10.84
N PHE A 137 -3.00 -4.56 10.36
CA PHE A 137 -2.75 -4.63 8.91
C PHE A 137 -3.69 -5.58 8.20
N LYS A 138 -4.02 -6.72 8.83
CA LYS A 138 -5.04 -7.64 8.32
C LYS A 138 -6.40 -6.97 8.10
N GLN A 139 -6.84 -6.14 9.04
CA GLN A 139 -8.12 -5.42 8.90
C GLN A 139 -8.12 -4.46 7.70
N LEU A 140 -6.97 -3.92 7.32
CA LEU A 140 -6.81 -3.06 6.15
C LEU A 140 -6.70 -3.86 4.85
N THR A 141 -6.04 -5.02 4.87
CA THR A 141 -5.76 -5.82 3.67
C THR A 141 -6.87 -6.79 3.30
N ASP A 142 -7.56 -7.41 4.27
CA ASP A 142 -8.60 -8.41 4.02
C ASP A 142 -9.67 -7.92 3.02
N PRO A 143 -10.29 -6.72 3.19
CA PRO A 143 -11.30 -6.25 2.25
C PRO A 143 -10.76 -6.06 0.83
N LEU A 144 -9.51 -5.60 0.70
CA LEU A 144 -8.87 -5.33 -0.58
C LEU A 144 -8.44 -6.62 -1.29
N VAL A 145 -8.02 -7.63 -0.54
CA VAL A 145 -7.71 -8.95 -1.08
C VAL A 145 -8.99 -9.63 -1.57
N ASP A 146 -10.07 -9.56 -0.79
CA ASP A 146 -11.37 -10.14 -1.17
C ASP A 146 -11.91 -9.49 -2.45
N GLU A 147 -11.89 -8.16 -2.55
CA GLU A 147 -12.29 -7.42 -3.76
C GLU A 147 -11.44 -7.84 -4.98
N ALA A 148 -10.11 -7.87 -4.84
CA ALA A 148 -9.21 -8.29 -5.92
C ALA A 148 -9.40 -9.76 -6.34
N LEU A 149 -9.84 -10.63 -5.42
CA LEU A 149 -10.17 -12.02 -5.74
C LEU A 149 -11.49 -12.13 -6.50
N ASP A 150 -12.47 -11.32 -6.17
CA ASP A 150 -13.78 -11.33 -6.83
C ASP A 150 -13.70 -10.75 -8.24
N GLU A 151 -12.94 -9.67 -8.45
CA GLU A 151 -12.63 -9.14 -9.80
C GLU A 151 -12.01 -10.22 -10.69
N LYS A 152 -11.01 -10.95 -10.17
CA LYS A 152 -10.36 -12.05 -10.91
C LYS A 152 -11.31 -13.20 -11.22
N LYS A 153 -12.37 -13.43 -10.43
CA LYS A 153 -13.37 -14.45 -10.73
C LYS A 153 -14.26 -14.01 -11.89
N ILE A 154 -14.72 -12.75 -11.88
CA ILE A 154 -15.57 -12.16 -12.92
C ILE A 154 -14.86 -12.18 -14.28
N ASP A 155 -13.56 -11.83 -14.30
CA ASP A 155 -12.76 -11.89 -15.53
C ASP A 155 -12.71 -13.33 -16.07
N LYS A 156 -12.36 -14.29 -15.21
CA LYS A 156 -12.25 -15.71 -15.61
C LYS A 156 -13.57 -16.30 -16.10
N THR A 157 -14.70 -15.90 -15.53
CA THR A 157 -16.02 -16.36 -16.00
C THR A 157 -16.35 -15.73 -17.35
N SER A 158 -16.10 -14.43 -17.52
CA SER A 158 -16.35 -13.72 -18.78
C SER A 158 -15.53 -14.29 -19.94
N PHE A 159 -14.26 -14.63 -19.69
CA PHE A 159 -13.41 -15.29 -20.70
C PHE A 159 -13.90 -16.69 -21.06
N LYS A 160 -14.35 -17.49 -20.09
CA LYS A 160 -14.88 -18.84 -20.34
C LYS A 160 -16.17 -18.82 -21.13
N ASP A 161 -17.05 -17.86 -20.85
CA ASP A 161 -18.32 -17.73 -21.56
C ASP A 161 -18.09 -17.29 -23.01
N ALA A 162 -17.21 -16.30 -23.23
CA ALA A 162 -16.82 -15.87 -24.57
C ALA A 162 -16.12 -16.98 -25.38
N GLU A 163 -15.25 -17.78 -24.75
CA GLU A 163 -14.60 -18.91 -25.41
C GLU A 163 -15.60 -20.00 -25.80
N LYS A 164 -16.59 -20.27 -24.95
CA LYS A 164 -17.66 -21.23 -25.24
C LYS A 164 -18.56 -20.77 -26.38
N GLU A 165 -18.94 -19.50 -26.40
CA GLU A 165 -19.74 -18.91 -27.48
C GLU A 165 -18.99 -18.97 -28.82
N ALA A 166 -17.70 -18.60 -28.84
CA ALA A 166 -16.87 -18.71 -30.03
C ALA A 166 -16.69 -20.16 -30.52
N GLN A 167 -16.64 -21.15 -29.62
CA GLN A 167 -16.62 -22.56 -29.99
C GLN A 167 -17.97 -23.04 -30.56
N GLN A 168 -19.10 -22.53 -30.05
CA GLN A 168 -20.42 -22.86 -30.58
C GLN A 168 -20.64 -22.27 -31.97
N GLU A 169 -20.25 -21.02 -32.21
CA GLU A 169 -20.35 -20.40 -33.54
C GLU A 169 -19.57 -21.19 -34.60
N ARG A 170 -18.34 -21.62 -34.28
CA ARG A 170 -17.54 -22.46 -35.19
C ARG A 170 -18.22 -23.78 -35.52
N GLN A 171 -18.85 -24.43 -34.56
CA GLN A 171 -19.58 -25.69 -34.79
C GLN A 171 -20.83 -25.50 -35.66
N ILE A 172 -21.50 -24.35 -35.55
CA ILE A 172 -22.64 -24.00 -36.40
C ILE A 172 -22.18 -23.73 -37.83
N GLU A 173 -21.06 -23.02 -38.01
CA GLU A 173 -20.52 -22.68 -39.32
C GLU A 173 -19.91 -23.89 -40.06
N GLU A 174 -19.38 -24.89 -39.35
CA GLU A 174 -18.86 -26.14 -39.93
C GLU A 174 -19.95 -27.17 -40.29
N GLN A 175 -21.22 -26.97 -39.93
CA GLN A 175 -22.28 -27.85 -40.42
C GLN A 175 -22.56 -27.55 -41.91
N PRO A 176 -22.27 -28.47 -42.84
CA PRO A 176 -22.55 -28.24 -44.25
C PRO A 176 -24.07 -28.11 -44.45
N PRO A 177 -24.53 -27.19 -45.30
CA PRO A 177 -25.95 -27.03 -45.55
C PRO A 177 -26.52 -28.34 -46.07
N GLU A 178 -27.55 -28.88 -45.40
CA GLU A 178 -28.32 -30.02 -45.91
C GLU A 178 -28.84 -29.66 -47.30
N GLN A 179 -28.34 -30.35 -48.33
CA GLN A 179 -28.80 -30.16 -49.69
C GLN A 179 -30.21 -30.77 -49.82
N PRO A 180 -31.21 -29.98 -50.26
CA PRO A 180 -32.59 -30.45 -50.45
C PRO A 180 -32.77 -31.39 -51.64
#